data_AF-A0A349A587-F1
#
_entry.id   AF-A0A349A587-F1
#
_cell.length_a   1.000
_cell.length_b   1.000
_cell.length_c   1.000
_cell.angle_alpha   90.00
_cell.angle_beta   90.00
_cell.angle_gamma   90.00
#
_symmetry.space_group_name_H-M   'P 1'
#
loop_
_entity.id
_entity.type
_entity.pdbx_description
1 polymer ?
#
loop_
_entity_poly.entity_id
_entity_poly.type
_entity_poly.pdbx_seq_one_letter_code
_entity_poly.pdbx_strand_id
1 'polypeptide(L)' 'LTTSKWAKLAKCSQDTALRDIDDLVKRGVLVKEPGGGRSTSYALADL' A
#
# COMPACT_ATOMS: atom_id res chain seq x y z
N LEU A 1 3.33 -5.32 -1.71
CA LEU A 1 1.87 -5.03 -1.75
C LEU A 1 1.63 -3.82 -2.65
N THR A 2 0.68 -3.85 -3.59
CA THR A 2 0.36 -2.69 -4.45
C THR A 2 -1.07 -2.23 -4.20
N THR A 3 -1.41 -0.99 -4.57
CA THR A 3 -2.77 -0.44 -4.43
C THR A 3 -3.81 -1.30 -5.14
N SER A 4 -3.52 -1.79 -6.34
CA SER A 4 -4.43 -2.68 -7.08
C SER A 4 -4.62 -4.04 -6.40
N LYS A 5 -3.58 -4.55 -5.72
CA LYS A 5 -3.69 -5.80 -4.94
C LYS A 5 -4.53 -5.59 -3.69
N TRP A 6 -4.35 -4.48 -2.98
CA TRP A 6 -5.16 -4.10 -1.83
C TRP A 6 -6.63 -3.89 -2.21
N ALA A 7 -6.90 -3.14 -3.28
CA ALA A 7 -8.26 -2.90 -3.78
C ALA A 7 -9.04 -4.21 -4.01
N LYS A 8 -8.38 -5.23 -4.58
CA LYS A 8 -8.99 -6.57 -4.78
C LYS A 8 -9.25 -7.31 -3.46
N LEU A 9 -8.35 -7.21 -2.49
CA LEU A 9 -8.48 -7.88 -1.18
C LEU A 9 -9.56 -7.22 -0.32
N ALA A 10 -9.54 -5.90 -0.22
CA ALA A 10 -10.48 -5.09 0.56
C ALA A 10 -11.82 -4.85 -0.16
N LYS A 11 -11.94 -5.29 -1.43
CA LYS A 11 -13.11 -5.08 -2.30
C LYS A 11 -13.51 -3.59 -2.38
N CYS A 12 -12.51 -2.72 -2.51
CA CYS A 12 -12.68 -1.26 -2.61
C CYS A 12 -12.12 -0.71 -3.93
N SER A 13 -12.40 0.56 -4.24
CA SER A 13 -11.82 1.22 -5.41
C SER A 13 -10.31 1.45 -5.25
N GLN A 14 -9.60 1.73 -6.34
CA GLN A 14 -8.17 2.08 -6.25
C GLN A 14 -7.94 3.36 -5.42
N ASP A 15 -8.82 4.35 -5.52
CA ASP A 15 -8.73 5.59 -4.72
C ASP A 15 -8.88 5.31 -3.22
N THR A 16 -9.81 4.42 -2.86
CA THR A 16 -10.01 4.02 -1.45
C THR A 16 -8.80 3.23 -0.97
N ALA A 17 -8.34 2.27 -1.76
CA ALA A 17 -7.14 1.49 -1.46
C ALA A 17 -5.89 2.35 -1.29
N LEU A 18 -5.75 3.43 -2.08
CA LEU A 18 -4.62 4.33 -1.97
C LEU A 18 -4.65 5.08 -0.63
N ARG A 19 -5.83 5.57 -0.21
CA ARG A 19 -6.01 6.23 1.08
C ARG A 19 -5.76 5.28 2.25
N ASP A 20 -6.27 4.05 2.17
CA ASP A 20 -6.03 3.03 3.19
C ASP A 20 -4.53 2.74 3.35
N ILE A 21 -3.83 2.55 2.23
CA ILE A 21 -2.38 2.31 2.24
C ILE A 21 -1.62 3.51 2.80
N ASP A 22 -2.00 4.74 2.42
CA ASP A 22 -1.37 5.95 2.93
C ASP A 22 -1.54 6.08 4.46
N ASP A 23 -2.72 5.75 4.98
CA ASP A 23 -2.98 5.71 6.43
C ASP A 23 -2.15 4.63 7.12
N LEU A 24 -2.04 3.44 6.53
CA LEU A 24 -1.19 2.36 7.05
C LEU A 24 0.30 2.72 7.04
N VAL A 25 0.76 3.46 6.04
CA VAL A 25 2.13 4.00 5.99
C VAL A 25 2.36 5.04 7.07
N LYS A 26 1.41 5.97 7.26
CA LYS A 26 1.47 6.98 8.33
C LYS A 26 1.49 6.37 9.72
N ARG A 27 0.77 5.27 9.92
CA ARG A 27 0.77 4.50 11.17
C ARG A 27 2.03 3.65 11.37
N GLY A 28 2.92 3.59 10.38
CA GLY A 28 4.11 2.74 10.41
C GLY A 28 3.82 1.25 10.28
N VAL A 29 2.63 0.85 9.79
CA VAL A 29 2.27 -0.56 9.55
C VAL A 29 2.81 -1.03 8.20
N LEU A 30 2.78 -0.13 7.20
CA LEU A 30 3.36 -0.38 5.88
C LEU A 30 4.55 0.55 5.64
N VAL A 31 5.56 0.05 4.94
CA VAL A 31 6.68 0.83 4.44
C VAL A 31 6.71 0.78 2.93
N LYS A 32 6.99 1.91 2.29
CA LYS A 32 7.19 1.97 0.85
C LYS A 32 8.52 1.28 0.52
N GLU A 33 8.49 0.29 -0.36
CA GLU A 33 9.72 -0.36 -0.81
C GLU A 33 10.50 0.57 -1.74
N PRO A 34 11.85 0.50 -1.72
CA PRO A 34 12.71 1.23 -2.65
C PRO A 34 12.60 0.60 -4.06
N GLY A 35 11.46 0.76 -4.72
CA GLY A 35 11.21 0.33 -6.09
C GLY A 35 11.46 1.46 -7.08
N GLY A 36 12.42 1.30 -7.99
CA GLY A 36 12.77 2.28 -9.04
C GLY A 36 11.94 2.20 -10.33
N GLY A 37 10.84 1.44 -10.33
CA GLY A 37 9.97 1.24 -11.51
C GLY A 37 8.69 2.09 -11.49
N ARG A 38 7.82 1.90 -12.49
CA ARG A 38 6.49 2.57 -12.56
C ARG A 38 5.49 2.11 -11.50
N SER A 39 5.83 1.06 -10.75
CA SER A 39 4.95 0.43 -9.76
C SER A 39 5.48 0.70 -8.35
N THR A 40 4.64 1.30 -7.51
CA THR A 40 4.94 1.42 -6.08
C THR A 40 4.52 0.14 -5.36
N SER A 41 5.46 -0.46 -4.64
CA SER A 41 5.23 -1.60 -3.76
C SER A 41 5.42 -1.17 -2.30
N TYR A 42 4.65 -1.79 -1.42
CA TYR A 42 4.70 -1.63 0.03
C TYR A 42 4.99 -2.97 0.70
N ALA A 43 5.79 -2.97 1.75
CA ALA A 43 6.03 -4.11 2.63
C ALA A 43 5.43 -3.85 4.02
N LEU A 44 5.25 -4.88 4.82
CA LEU A 44 4.96 -4.70 6.25
C LEU A 44 6.20 -4.08 6.90
N ALA A 45 6.00 -3.13 7.81
CA ALA A 45 7.08 -2.66 8.65
C ALA A 45 7.56 -3.82 9.55
N ASP A 46 8.87 -3.97 9.67
CA ASP A 46 9.47 -4.82 10.71
C ASP A 46 9.13 -4.17 12.07
N LEU A 47 8.43 -4.92 12.92
CA LEU A 47 8.04 -4.51 14.29
C LEU A 47 9.14 -4.91 15.29
#